data_AF-A0A1V6HV78-F1
#
_entry.id   AF-A0A1V6HV78-F1
#
_cell.length_a   1.000
_cell.length_b   1.000
_cell.length_c   1.000
_cell.angle_alpha   90.00
_cell.angle_beta   90.00
_cell.angle_gamma   90.00
#
_symmetry.space_group_name_H-M   'P 1'
#
loop_
_entity.id
_entity.type
_entity.pdbx_description
1 polymer ?
#
loop_
_entity_poly.entity_id
_entity_poly.type
_entity_poly.pdbx_seq_one_letter_code
_entity_poly.pdbx_strand_id
1 'polypeptide(L)'
;MARGLVLTLIGDGASPATVEFAAGLLGIQALLTLGTELAGGRCPLPVSELPSILPAPPAVALATAVAAESRRLQPLLLRGARAVREVPLTFRRAGAFLVLASTRLLARVEEAGPSLLRRPPRLGASERLRLVLRSRWGRLARG
;
A
#
# COMPACT_ATOMS: atom_id res chain seq x y z
N MET A 1 -5.64 11.10 -6.83
CA MET A 1 -5.06 10.49 -8.06
C MET A 1 -5.04 8.96 -8.06
N ALA A 2 -4.70 8.25 -6.97
CA ALA A 2 -4.65 6.78 -6.96
C ALA A 2 -6.00 6.09 -7.28
N ARG A 3 -7.12 6.66 -6.82
CA ARG A 3 -8.47 6.11 -6.99
C ARG A 3 -8.92 6.02 -8.46
N GLY A 4 -8.58 7.04 -9.27
CA GLY A 4 -8.92 7.09 -10.69
C GLY A 4 -8.13 6.09 -11.52
N LEU A 5 -6.83 5.95 -11.23
CA LEU A 5 -5.95 4.98 -11.89
C LEU A 5 -6.39 3.53 -11.65
N VAL A 6 -6.78 3.21 -10.40
CA VAL A 6 -7.28 1.88 -10.03
C VAL A 6 -8.57 1.55 -10.79
N LEU A 7 -9.53 2.47 -10.87
CA LEU A 7 -10.78 2.27 -11.62
C LEU A 7 -10.55 2.11 -13.13
N THR A 8 -9.63 2.87 -13.72
CA THR A 8 -9.28 2.70 -15.14
C THR A 8 -8.51 1.42 -15.44
N LEU A 9 -7.81 0.84 -14.47
CA LEU A 9 -7.08 -0.43 -14.63
C LEU A 9 -7.97 -1.66 -14.46
N ILE A 10 -9.11 -1.52 -13.79
CA ILE A 10 -9.98 -2.64 -13.43
C ILE A 10 -10.81 -3.12 -14.63
N GLY A 11 -11.36 -2.24 -15.46
CA GLY A 11 -12.26 -2.65 -16.57
C GLY A 11 -13.44 -3.52 -16.11
N ASP A 12 -14.31 -3.98 -17.01
CA ASP A 12 -15.45 -4.86 -16.65
C ASP A 12 -15.04 -6.33 -16.36
N GLY A 13 -13.76 -6.60 -16.11
CA GLY A 13 -13.21 -7.95 -15.96
C GLY A 13 -11.90 -8.02 -15.20
N ALA A 14 -11.73 -7.25 -14.13
CA ALA A 14 -10.51 -7.28 -13.33
C ALA A 14 -10.22 -8.68 -12.80
N SER A 15 -9.01 -9.15 -13.07
CA SER A 15 -8.51 -10.40 -12.52
C SER A 15 -8.48 -10.35 -10.99
N PRO A 16 -8.54 -11.50 -10.31
CA PRO A 16 -8.34 -11.58 -8.86
C PRO A 16 -7.03 -10.92 -8.41
N ALA A 17 -5.94 -11.07 -9.17
CA ALA A 17 -4.66 -10.45 -8.84
C ALA A 17 -4.70 -8.92 -8.88
N THR A 18 -5.45 -8.34 -9.83
CA THR A 18 -5.64 -6.88 -9.93
C THR A 18 -6.45 -6.34 -8.76
N VAL A 19 -7.54 -7.04 -8.40
CA VAL A 19 -8.38 -6.69 -7.25
C VAL A 19 -7.58 -6.76 -5.95
N GLU A 20 -6.81 -7.83 -5.75
CA GLU A 20 -5.98 -8.02 -4.56
C GLU A 20 -4.87 -6.99 -4.47
N PHE A 21 -4.21 -6.67 -5.59
CA PHE A 21 -3.20 -5.62 -5.61
C PHE A 21 -3.81 -4.24 -5.29
N ALA A 22 -4.99 -3.93 -5.84
CA ALA A 22 -5.71 -2.70 -5.53
C ALA A 22 -6.11 -2.63 -4.05
N ALA A 23 -6.59 -3.74 -3.46
CA ALA A 23 -6.86 -3.84 -2.04
C ALA A 23 -5.60 -3.60 -1.20
N GLY A 24 -4.46 -4.16 -1.61
CA GLY A 24 -3.15 -3.91 -1.00
C GLY A 24 -2.75 -2.43 -1.03
N LEU A 25 -2.97 -1.75 -2.16
CA LEU A 25 -2.68 -0.31 -2.29
C LEU A 25 -3.58 0.54 -1.38
N LEU A 26 -4.87 0.20 -1.27
CA LEU A 26 -5.80 0.88 -0.37
C LEU A 26 -5.42 0.66 1.09
N GLY A 27 -4.97 -0.54 1.47
CA GLY A 27 -4.48 -0.82 2.81
C GLY A 27 -3.22 -0.04 3.17
N ILE A 28 -2.25 0.08 2.25
CA ILE A 28 -1.08 0.97 2.49
C ILE A 28 -1.55 2.41 2.68
N GLN A 29 -2.46 2.89 1.82
CA GLN A 29 -2.96 4.26 1.95
C GLN A 29 -3.59 4.49 3.33
N ALA A 30 -4.38 3.53 3.83
CA ALA A 30 -4.96 3.57 5.17
C ALA A 30 -3.88 3.66 6.26
N LEU A 31 -2.81 2.87 6.17
CA LEU A 31 -1.69 2.92 7.13
C LEU A 31 -0.95 4.27 7.08
N LEU A 32 -0.76 4.85 5.90
CA LEU A 32 -0.09 6.14 5.73
C LEU A 32 -0.93 7.33 6.23
N THR A 33 -2.26 7.18 6.28
CA THR A 33 -3.19 8.19 6.81
C THR A 33 -3.67 7.88 8.22
N LEU A 34 -3.16 6.82 8.86
CA LEU A 34 -3.66 6.34 10.15
C LEU A 34 -3.66 7.42 11.23
N GLY A 35 -2.57 8.18 11.36
CA GLY A 35 -2.48 9.26 12.34
C GLY A 35 -3.50 10.37 12.14
N THR A 36 -3.75 10.76 10.88
CA THR A 36 -4.74 11.79 10.55
C THR A 36 -6.18 11.29 10.71
N GLU A 37 -6.43 10.03 10.39
CA GLU A 37 -7.75 9.41 10.54
C GLU A 37 -8.11 9.25 12.03
N LEU A 38 -7.18 8.78 12.86
CA LEU A 38 -7.37 8.65 14.31
C LEU A 38 -7.61 10.02 14.97
N ALA A 39 -6.87 11.06 14.56
CA ALA A 39 -7.11 12.42 15.04
C ALA A 39 -8.52 12.95 14.68
N GLY A 40 -9.09 12.45 13.57
CA GLY A 40 -10.46 12.73 13.15
C GLY A 40 -11.52 11.76 13.71
N GLY A 41 -11.15 10.90 14.67
CA GLY A 41 -12.06 9.92 15.29
C GLY A 41 -12.42 8.72 14.40
N ARG A 42 -11.72 8.51 13.29
CA ARG A 42 -11.92 7.37 12.39
C ARG A 42 -10.77 6.37 12.54
N CYS A 43 -11.07 5.08 12.43
CA CYS A 43 -10.05 4.06 12.38
C CYS A 43 -10.12 3.26 11.08
N PRO A 44 -9.10 3.37 10.20
CA PRO A 44 -9.10 2.66 8.92
C PRO A 44 -8.57 1.22 9.02
N LEU A 45 -8.16 0.78 10.22
CA LEU A 45 -7.76 -0.61 10.48
C LEU A 45 -8.99 -1.50 10.69
N PRO A 46 -8.93 -2.79 10.33
CA PRO A 46 -10.05 -3.71 10.55
C PRO A 46 -10.42 -3.77 12.04
N VAL A 47 -11.70 -3.54 12.33
CA VAL A 47 -12.28 -3.43 13.69
C VAL A 47 -12.03 -4.67 14.55
N SER A 48 -11.82 -5.83 13.93
CA SER A 48 -11.50 -7.09 14.60
C SER A 48 -10.16 -7.10 15.35
N GLU A 49 -9.27 -6.14 15.08
CA GLU A 49 -7.91 -6.11 15.62
C GLU A 49 -7.67 -5.01 16.66
N LEU A 50 -8.67 -4.17 16.94
CA LEU A 50 -8.57 -3.12 17.95
C LEU A 50 -9.42 -3.48 19.16
N PRO A 51 -8.81 -3.70 20.35
CA PRO A 51 -9.58 -3.91 21.56
C PRO A 51 -10.39 -2.65 21.83
N SER A 52 -11.72 -2.77 21.66
CA SER A 52 -12.77 -1.83 22.02
C SER A 52 -12.35 -0.35 21.98
N ILE A 53 -12.60 0.32 20.84
CA ILE A 53 -12.56 1.76 20.57
C ILE A 53 -12.47 2.61 21.86
N LEU A 54 -11.26 2.72 22.39
CA LEU A 54 -10.93 3.73 23.39
C LEU A 54 -10.61 5.02 22.62
N PRO A 55 -10.93 6.20 23.18
CA PRO A 55 -10.66 7.49 22.54
C PRO A 55 -9.16 7.69 22.22
N ALA A 56 -8.26 6.91 22.83
CA ALA A 56 -6.89 6.73 22.37
C ALA A 56 -6.47 5.27 22.63
N PRO A 57 -6.34 4.41 21.60
CA PRO A 57 -5.84 3.06 21.80
C PRO A 57 -4.40 3.12 22.35
N PRO A 58 -4.03 2.26 23.32
CA PRO A 58 -2.67 2.22 23.84
C PRO A 58 -1.68 1.97 22.70
N ALA A 59 -0.52 2.64 22.74
CA ALA A 59 0.47 2.61 21.66
C ALA A 59 0.89 1.17 21.26
N VAL A 60 0.90 0.25 22.22
CA VAL A 60 1.19 -1.18 22.00
C VAL A 60 0.11 -1.85 21.15
N ALA A 61 -1.17 -1.64 21.46
CA ALA A 61 -2.28 -2.23 20.71
C ALA A 61 -2.33 -1.71 19.26
N LEU A 62 -1.99 -0.43 19.08
CA LEU A 62 -1.91 0.15 17.73
C LEU A 62 -0.72 -0.39 16.94
N ALA A 63 0.44 -0.55 17.58
CA ALA A 63 1.60 -1.16 16.96
C ALA A 63 1.34 -2.62 16.55
N THR A 64 0.62 -3.39 17.38
CA THR A 64 0.24 -4.76 17.04
C THR A 64 -0.73 -4.82 15.85
N ALA A 65 -1.71 -3.91 15.80
CA ALA A 65 -2.67 -3.85 14.68
C ALA A 65 -1.98 -3.41 13.38
N VAL A 66 -1.07 -2.43 13.42
CA VAL A 66 -0.27 -2.01 12.26
C VAL A 66 0.60 -3.17 11.76
N ALA A 67 1.22 -3.93 12.66
CA ALA A 67 2.03 -5.08 12.29
C ALA A 67 1.19 -6.21 11.67
N ALA A 68 0.01 -6.49 12.22
CA ALA A 68 -0.92 -7.49 11.69
C ALA A 68 -1.42 -7.11 10.29
N GLU A 69 -1.89 -5.88 10.11
CA GLU A 69 -2.32 -5.38 8.80
C GLU A 69 -1.15 -5.37 7.81
N SER A 70 0.07 -5.00 8.22
CA SER A 70 1.24 -5.03 7.33
C SER A 70 1.53 -6.44 6.80
N ARG A 71 1.48 -7.46 7.68
CA ARG A 71 1.62 -8.88 7.28
C ARG A 71 0.50 -9.32 6.34
N ARG A 72 -0.73 -8.85 6.56
CA ARG A 72 -1.88 -9.13 5.69
C ARG A 72 -1.73 -8.50 4.30
N LEU A 73 -1.19 -7.29 4.22
CA LEU A 73 -0.99 -6.56 2.95
C LEU A 73 0.17 -7.12 2.12
N GLN A 74 1.22 -7.64 2.77
CA GLN A 74 2.41 -8.14 2.09
C GLN A 74 2.11 -9.13 0.93
N PRO A 75 1.34 -10.22 1.12
CA PRO A 75 1.03 -11.13 0.02
C PRO A 75 0.18 -10.48 -1.08
N LEU A 76 -0.73 -9.56 -0.74
CA LEU A 76 -1.57 -8.85 -1.70
C LEU A 76 -0.73 -7.96 -2.64
N LEU A 77 0.27 -7.29 -2.09
CA LEU A 77 1.19 -6.45 -2.87
C LEU A 77 2.12 -7.26 -3.76
N LEU A 78 2.56 -8.44 -3.29
CA LEU A 78 3.39 -9.34 -4.08
C LEU A 78 2.64 -9.90 -5.29
N ARG A 79 1.32 -10.12 -5.18
CA ARG A 79 0.47 -10.46 -6.33
C ARG A 79 0.38 -9.36 -7.37
N GLY A 80 0.77 -8.13 -7.03
CA GLY A 80 0.94 -7.03 -7.96
C GLY A 80 1.87 -7.35 -9.13
N ALA A 81 2.89 -8.20 -8.96
CA ALA A 81 3.72 -8.64 -10.08
C ALA A 81 2.94 -9.39 -11.17
N ARG A 82 1.91 -10.17 -10.76
CA ARG A 82 1.01 -10.86 -11.67
C ARG A 82 0.01 -9.87 -12.29
N ALA A 83 -0.59 -9.00 -11.47
CA ALA A 83 -1.50 -7.95 -11.94
C ALA A 83 -0.86 -7.06 -13.02
N VAL A 84 0.43 -6.73 -12.89
CA VAL A 84 1.19 -5.93 -13.87
C VAL A 84 1.26 -6.60 -15.24
N ARG A 85 1.26 -7.93 -15.33
CA ARG A 85 1.29 -8.64 -16.63
C ARG A 85 -0.07 -8.65 -17.33
N GLU A 86 -1.14 -8.53 -16.55
CA GLU A 86 -2.52 -8.60 -17.01
C GLU A 86 -3.02 -7.23 -17.53
N VAL A 87 -2.33 -6.14 -17.22
CA VAL A 87 -2.64 -4.80 -17.74
C VAL A 87 -1.96 -4.53 -19.09
N PRO A 88 -2.54 -3.64 -19.94
CA PRO A 88 -1.99 -3.31 -21.24
C PRO A 88 -0.53 -2.83 -21.17
N LEU A 89 0.25 -3.12 -22.23
CA LEU A 89 1.68 -2.78 -22.33
C LEU A 89 1.99 -1.31 -21.99
N THR A 90 1.10 -0.39 -22.39
CA THR A 90 1.19 1.05 -22.10
C THR A 90 1.21 1.37 -20.61
N PHE A 91 0.57 0.54 -19.77
CA PHE A 91 0.46 0.74 -18.32
C PHE A 91 1.41 -0.14 -17.49
N ARG A 92 2.07 -1.15 -18.08
CA ARG A 92 2.94 -2.08 -17.34
C ARG A 92 4.06 -1.38 -16.56
N ARG A 93 4.65 -0.33 -17.12
CA ARG A 93 5.69 0.46 -16.43
C ARG A 93 5.15 1.18 -15.20
N ALA A 94 3.97 1.79 -15.32
CA ALA A 94 3.30 2.44 -14.20
C ALA A 94 2.91 1.42 -13.12
N GLY A 95 2.37 0.27 -13.54
CA GLY A 95 2.08 -0.84 -12.63
C GLY A 95 3.32 -1.37 -11.92
N ALA A 96 4.42 -1.61 -12.64
CA ALA A 96 5.69 -2.04 -12.05
C ALA A 96 6.25 -1.01 -11.05
N PHE A 97 6.12 0.28 -11.36
CA PHE A 97 6.45 1.34 -10.40
C PHE A 97 5.58 1.24 -9.15
N LEU A 98 4.26 1.09 -9.29
CA LEU A 98 3.34 0.98 -8.16
C LEU A 98 3.69 -0.21 -7.26
N VAL A 99 3.99 -1.38 -7.83
CA VAL A 99 4.41 -2.57 -7.07
C VAL A 99 5.68 -2.30 -6.27
N LEU A 100 6.69 -1.69 -6.90
CA LEU A 100 7.95 -1.41 -6.22
C LEU A 100 7.80 -0.30 -5.15
N ALA A 101 7.00 0.72 -5.44
CA ALA A 101 6.74 1.83 -4.53
C ALA A 101 5.92 1.39 -3.31
N SER A 102 4.88 0.59 -3.52
CA SER A 102 4.00 0.09 -2.47
C SER A 102 4.74 -0.86 -1.52
N THR A 103 5.50 -1.80 -2.06
CA THR A 103 6.34 -2.72 -1.25
C THR A 103 7.40 -1.97 -0.46
N ARG A 104 8.03 -0.94 -1.05
CA ARG A 104 8.99 -0.09 -0.33
C ARG A 104 8.33 0.75 0.77
N LEU A 105 7.13 1.27 0.53
CA LEU A 105 6.37 2.01 1.53
C LEU A 105 5.95 1.11 2.68
N LEU A 106 5.49 -0.12 2.41
CA LEU A 106 5.13 -1.08 3.44
C LEU A 106 6.31 -1.38 4.37
N ALA A 107 7.50 -1.65 3.82
CA ALA A 107 8.71 -1.86 4.62
C ALA A 107 9.03 -0.64 5.51
N ARG A 108 8.84 0.58 5.02
CA ARG A 108 9.04 1.79 5.83
C ARG A 108 7.97 1.98 6.91
N VAL A 109 6.75 1.52 6.67
CA VAL A 109 5.68 1.54 7.68
C VAL A 109 6.06 0.60 8.82
N GLU A 110 6.56 -0.59 8.51
CA GLU A 110 7.07 -1.55 9.49
C GLU A 110 8.26 -0.98 10.28
N GLU A 111 9.21 -0.30 9.60
CA GLU A 111 10.36 0.35 10.24
C GLU A 111 9.98 1.56 11.12
N ALA A 112 8.95 2.33 10.74
CA ALA A 112 8.58 3.57 11.44
C ALA A 112 8.00 3.33 12.85
N GLY A 113 7.36 2.17 13.07
CA GLY A 113 6.74 1.83 14.35
C GLY A 113 5.80 2.95 14.86
N PRO A 114 5.89 3.34 16.15
CA PRO A 114 5.02 4.38 16.72
C PRO A 114 5.12 5.76 16.06
N SER A 115 6.24 6.06 15.38
CA SER A 115 6.44 7.36 14.73
C SER A 115 5.53 7.59 13.52
N LEU A 116 4.98 6.50 12.96
CA LEU A 116 4.04 6.48 11.83
C LEU A 116 2.88 7.48 12.01
N LEU A 117 2.34 7.60 13.22
CA LEU A 117 1.17 8.44 13.51
C LEU A 117 1.45 9.93 13.35
N ARG A 118 2.68 10.35 13.66
CA ARG A 118 3.08 11.77 13.59
C ARG A 118 3.76 12.08 12.26
N ARG A 119 4.53 11.13 11.73
CA ARG A 119 5.36 11.30 10.53
C ARG A 119 5.23 10.05 9.66
N PRO A 120 4.16 9.96 8.84
CA PRO A 120 4.02 8.83 7.94
C PRO A 120 5.19 8.78 6.95
N PRO A 121 5.73 7.59 6.66
CA PRO A 121 6.86 7.46 5.76
C PRO A 121 6.49 7.89 4.36
N ARG A 122 7.41 8.57 3.69
CA ARG A 122 7.26 9.04 2.31
C ARG A 122 8.43 8.57 1.48
N LEU A 123 8.21 8.38 0.18
CA LEU A 123 9.29 8.11 -0.77
C LEU A 123 9.98 9.44 -1.14
N GLY A 124 11.28 9.51 -0.88
CA GLY A 124 12.10 10.67 -1.26
C GLY A 124 12.15 10.85 -2.78
N ALA A 125 12.50 12.05 -3.26
CA ALA A 125 12.58 12.32 -4.71
C ALA A 125 13.60 11.40 -5.42
N SER A 126 14.78 11.22 -4.83
CA SER A 126 15.83 10.34 -5.34
C SER A 126 15.41 8.87 -5.36
N GLU A 127 14.67 8.43 -4.35
CA GLU A 127 14.14 7.06 -4.29
C GLU A 127 13.04 6.85 -5.33
N ARG A 128 12.11 7.81 -5.48
CA ARG A 128 11.10 7.78 -6.55
C ARG A 128 11.76 7.67 -7.92
N LEU A 129 12.82 8.44 -8.18
CA LEU A 129 13.58 8.36 -9.43
C LEU A 129 14.20 6.97 -9.62
N ARG A 130 14.84 6.40 -8.60
CA ARG A 130 15.40 5.03 -8.66
C ARG A 130 14.32 3.99 -8.97
N LEU A 131 13.14 4.12 -8.37
CA LEU A 131 12.00 3.24 -8.64
C LEU A 131 11.46 3.40 -10.06
N VAL A 132 11.38 4.63 -10.58
CA VAL A 132 11.00 4.90 -11.97
C VAL A 132 11.99 4.24 -12.93
N LEU A 133 13.30 4.43 -12.72
CA LEU A 133 14.33 3.80 -13.55
C LEU A 133 14.22 2.26 -13.48
N ARG A 134 14.07 1.69 -12.28
CA ARG A 134 13.89 0.24 -12.09
C ARG A 134 12.61 -0.28 -12.73
N SER A 135 11.53 0.50 -12.76
CA SER A 135 10.27 0.13 -13.42
C SER A 135 10.37 0.14 -14.95
N ARG A 136 11.25 0.99 -15.52
CA ARG A 136 11.47 1.06 -16.97
C ARG A 136 12.32 -0.09 -17.49
N TRP A 137 13.34 -0.46 -16.72
CA TRP A 137 14.34 -1.45 -17.13
C TRP A 137 14.19 -2.80 -16.40
N GLY A 138 13.28 -2.93 -15.45
CA GLY A 138 13.11 -4.15 -14.65
C GLY A 138 12.34 -5.26 -15.38
N ARG A 139 12.59 -6.51 -14.98
CA ARG A 139 11.90 -7.71 -15.53
C ARG A 139 10.38 -7.66 -15.38
N LEU A 140 9.87 -6.93 -14.37
CA LEU A 140 8.43 -6.74 -14.13
C LEU A 140 7.70 -6.02 -15.26
N ALA A 141 8.39 -5.14 -16.01
CA ALA A 141 7.78 -4.39 -17.10
C ALA A 141 8.04 -4.97 -18.50
N ARG A 142 8.89 -6.01 -18.60
CA ARG A 142 9.28 -6.65 -19.87
C ARG A 142 8.61 -8.01 -20.11
N GLY A 143 8.10 -8.64 -19.05
CA GLY A 143 7.33 -9.89 -19.14
C GLY A 143 5.87 -9.63 -19.42
#